data_AF-A0A1T5J817-F1
#
_entry.id   AF-A0A1T5J817-F1
#
_cell.length_a   1.000
_cell.length_b   1.000
_cell.length_c   1.000
_cell.angle_alpha   90.00
_cell.angle_beta   90.00
_cell.angle_gamma   90.00
#
_symmetry.space_group_name_H-M   'P 1'
#
loop_
_entity.id
_entity.type
_entity.pdbx_description
1 polymer ?
#
loop_
_entity_poly.entity_id
_entity_poly.type
_entity_poly.pdbx_seq_one_letter_code
_entity_poly.pdbx_strand_id
1 'polypeptide(L)'
;MYDLDAFPGGRIVGGLVVMSMIAVVLFLFARTYRRSTAAGANRRFDTVEIPPDIPGSREFIVRDDKTGSSFQFIVLHDYARITRVLVPKRHEGAGAERDMFVEALKRSGGVQNWAWPVSTAEGQEFLVRLSHEFPQLRFVDGYGNRIGWQ
;
A
#
# COMPACT_ATOMS: atom_id res chain seq x y z
N MET A 1 -33.71 -14.24 34.11
CA MET A 1 -33.41 -15.54 33.47
C MET A 1 -34.55 -15.77 32.50
N TYR A 2 -34.36 -15.44 31.22
CA TYR A 2 -35.45 -15.53 30.23
C TYR A 2 -35.61 -16.98 29.80
N ASP A 3 -36.73 -17.56 30.20
CA ASP A 3 -37.12 -18.94 29.90
C ASP A 3 -37.54 -19.00 28.41
N LEU A 4 -36.68 -19.60 27.59
CA LEU A 4 -36.83 -19.69 26.13
C LEU A 4 -37.57 -20.97 25.69
N ASP A 5 -38.12 -21.75 26.64
CA ASP A 5 -38.71 -23.07 26.37
C ASP A 5 -40.25 -23.08 26.17
N ALA A 6 -40.91 -21.92 26.07
CA ALA A 6 -42.38 -21.85 25.97
C ALA A 6 -42.99 -21.89 24.54
N PHE A 7 -42.22 -22.22 23.49
CA PHE A 7 -42.76 -22.37 22.13
C PHE A 7 -42.49 -23.76 21.54
N PRO A 8 -43.52 -24.58 21.22
CA PRO A 8 -43.34 -25.82 20.49
C PRO A 8 -42.88 -25.49 19.06
N GLY A 9 -41.59 -25.71 18.81
CA GLY A 9 -40.91 -25.33 17.56
C GLY A 9 -39.73 -24.35 17.76
N GLY A 10 -39.55 -23.77 18.95
CA GLY A 10 -38.54 -22.75 19.24
C GLY A 10 -37.09 -23.21 19.02
N ARG A 11 -36.79 -24.50 19.21
CA ARG A 11 -35.46 -25.08 18.92
C ARG A 11 -35.16 -25.17 17.43
N ILE A 12 -36.16 -25.45 16.59
CA ILE A 12 -36.00 -25.57 15.13
C ILE A 12 -35.90 -24.17 14.51
N VAL A 13 -36.75 -23.25 14.94
CA VAL A 13 -36.73 -21.85 14.48
C VAL A 13 -35.47 -21.13 14.95
N GLY A 14 -35.05 -21.33 16.20
CA GLY A 14 -33.79 -20.80 16.73
C GLY A 14 -32.56 -21.34 15.98
N GLY A 15 -32.53 -22.64 15.66
CA GLY A 15 -31.47 -23.25 14.86
C GLY A 15 -31.39 -22.71 13.44
N LEU A 16 -32.54 -22.49 12.79
CA LEU A 16 -32.62 -21.89 11.45
C LEU A 16 -32.13 -20.44 11.42
N VAL A 17 -32.50 -19.64 12.42
CA VAL A 17 -32.04 -18.25 12.54
C VAL A 17 -30.53 -18.21 12.76
N VAL A 18 -29.99 -19.02 13.66
CA VAL A 18 -28.53 -19.08 13.92
C VAL A 18 -27.77 -19.55 12.68
N MET A 19 -28.25 -20.57 11.97
CA MET A 19 -27.63 -21.04 10.72
C MET A 19 -27.66 -19.99 9.62
N SER A 20 -28.78 -19.24 9.48
CA SER A 20 -28.87 -18.14 8.52
C SER A 20 -27.92 -16.99 8.86
N MET A 21 -27.73 -16.69 10.15
CA MET A 21 -26.80 -15.66 10.61
C MET A 21 -25.34 -16.09 10.34
N ILE A 22 -25.00 -17.35 10.59
CA ILE A 22 -23.69 -17.92 10.27
C ILE A 22 -23.45 -17.87 8.75
N ALA A 23 -24.45 -18.24 7.93
CA ALA A 23 -24.34 -18.16 6.48
C ALA A 23 -24.15 -16.73 5.97
N VAL A 24 -24.85 -15.75 6.57
CA VAL A 24 -24.66 -14.32 6.25
C VAL A 24 -23.29 -13.83 6.68
N VAL A 25 -22.81 -14.21 7.86
CA VAL A 25 -21.46 -13.86 8.33
C VAL A 25 -20.40 -14.50 7.41
N LEU A 26 -20.53 -15.78 7.06
CA LEU A 26 -19.64 -16.46 6.12
C LEU A 26 -19.69 -15.82 4.73
N PHE A 27 -20.87 -15.42 4.26
CA PHE A 27 -21.04 -14.73 2.98
C PHE A 27 -20.41 -13.33 3.00
N LEU A 28 -20.57 -12.57 4.10
CA LEU A 28 -19.95 -11.27 4.28
C LEU A 28 -18.43 -11.39 4.38
N PHE A 29 -17.91 -12.37 5.12
CA PHE A 29 -16.49 -12.68 5.17
C PHE A 29 -15.97 -13.10 3.79
N ALA A 30 -16.65 -14.02 3.10
CA ALA A 30 -16.28 -14.44 1.75
C ALA A 30 -16.33 -13.28 0.74
N ARG A 31 -17.26 -12.32 0.91
CA ARG A 31 -17.36 -11.11 0.09
C ARG A 31 -16.21 -10.13 0.37
N THR A 32 -15.85 -9.95 1.63
CA THR A 32 -14.69 -9.11 2.03
C THR A 32 -13.39 -9.72 1.54
N TYR A 33 -13.20 -11.04 1.69
CA TYR A 33 -12.07 -11.78 1.13
C TYR A 33 -12.07 -11.78 -0.40
N ARG A 34 -13.22 -11.87 -1.07
CA ARG A 34 -13.29 -11.74 -2.54
C ARG A 34 -12.97 -10.33 -3.02
N ARG A 35 -13.29 -9.28 -2.28
CA ARG A 35 -12.89 -7.91 -2.65
C ARG A 35 -11.38 -7.67 -2.50
N SER A 36 -10.73 -8.32 -1.53
CA SER A 36 -9.27 -8.27 -1.37
C SER A 36 -8.53 -9.22 -2.31
N THR A 37 -9.11 -10.36 -2.70
CA THR A 37 -8.50 -11.33 -3.64
C THR A 37 -8.84 -11.10 -5.11
N ALA A 38 -9.88 -10.32 -5.43
CA ALA A 38 -10.16 -9.88 -6.80
C ALA A 38 -9.23 -8.74 -7.27
N ALA A 39 -8.42 -8.17 -6.38
CA ALA A 39 -7.28 -7.35 -6.73
C ALA A 39 -6.10 -8.26 -7.15
N GLY A 40 -6.24 -8.91 -8.30
CA GLY A 40 -5.13 -9.49 -9.06
C GLY A 40 -4.35 -10.61 -8.36
N ALA A 41 -4.84 -11.84 -8.49
CA ALA A 41 -3.99 -13.02 -8.37
C ALA A 41 -2.75 -12.84 -9.28
N ASN A 42 -1.56 -12.80 -8.68
CA ASN A 42 -0.23 -12.77 -9.29
C ASN A 42 0.38 -11.41 -9.69
N ARG A 43 0.08 -10.31 -8.98
CA ARG A 43 0.96 -9.13 -9.03
C ARG A 43 1.86 -9.10 -7.79
N ARG A 44 3.17 -9.23 -8.01
CA ARG A 44 4.21 -9.09 -6.96
C ARG A 44 4.04 -7.81 -6.13
N PHE A 45 3.50 -6.76 -6.77
CA PHE A 45 3.25 -5.47 -6.15
C PHE A 45 1.76 -5.18 -6.06
N ASP A 46 1.29 -4.93 -4.85
CA ASP A 46 -0.03 -4.36 -4.58
C ASP A 46 0.10 -2.84 -4.47
N THR A 47 -0.65 -2.08 -5.25
CA THR A 47 -0.67 -0.62 -5.15
C THR A 47 -2.07 -0.13 -4.88
N VAL A 48 -2.25 0.49 -3.72
CA VAL A 48 -3.54 0.98 -3.24
C VAL A 48 -3.48 2.49 -3.17
N GLU A 49 -4.50 3.14 -3.72
CA GLU A 49 -4.75 4.58 -3.52
C GLU A 49 -5.55 4.75 -2.23
N ILE A 50 -5.05 5.63 -1.34
CA ILE A 50 -5.67 5.97 -0.07
C ILE A 50 -6.42 7.28 -0.24
N PRO A 51 -7.61 7.44 0.38
CA PRO A 51 -8.30 8.71 0.42
C PRO A 51 -7.34 9.82 0.90
N PRO A 52 -7.18 10.91 0.14
CA PRO A 52 -6.22 11.93 0.50
C PRO A 52 -6.71 12.73 1.71
N ASP A 53 -5.82 12.89 2.70
CA ASP A 53 -6.06 13.78 3.84
C ASP A 53 -6.05 15.27 3.44
N ILE A 54 -5.46 15.60 2.28
CA ILE A 54 -5.27 16.97 1.78
C ILE A 54 -6.05 17.14 0.48
N PRO A 55 -6.89 18.19 0.33
CA PRO A 55 -7.58 18.47 -0.93
C PRO A 55 -6.61 18.59 -2.11
N GLY A 56 -6.87 17.82 -3.18
CA GLY A 56 -6.06 17.84 -4.39
C GLY A 56 -4.78 17.00 -4.35
N SER A 57 -4.48 16.33 -3.24
CA SER A 57 -3.44 15.31 -3.20
C SER A 57 -3.98 13.92 -3.58
N ARG A 58 -3.09 13.01 -3.94
CA ARG A 58 -3.38 11.58 -4.11
C ARG A 58 -2.33 10.80 -3.35
N GLU A 59 -2.74 9.91 -2.47
CA GLU A 59 -1.81 9.12 -1.66
C GLU A 59 -1.81 7.66 -2.10
N PHE A 60 -0.63 7.07 -2.17
CA PHE A 60 -0.45 5.71 -2.64
C PHE A 60 0.44 4.92 -1.70
N ILE A 61 0.11 3.64 -1.51
CA ILE A 61 0.99 2.64 -0.91
C ILE A 61 1.26 1.55 -1.94
N VAL A 62 2.54 1.31 -2.23
CA VAL A 62 3.04 0.14 -2.95
C VAL A 62 3.56 -0.86 -1.92
N ARG A 63 3.10 -2.11 -1.99
CA ARG A 63 3.55 -3.22 -1.14
C ARG A 63 4.15 -4.29 -2.03
N ASP A 64 5.31 -4.82 -1.66
CA ASP A 64 5.92 -5.99 -2.30
C ASP A 64 5.59 -7.23 -1.47
N ASP A 65 4.69 -8.07 -1.97
CA ASP A 65 4.25 -9.29 -1.27
C ASP A 65 5.39 -10.31 -1.13
N LYS A 66 6.41 -10.25 -2.00
CA LYS A 66 7.55 -11.16 -1.96
C LYS A 66 8.49 -10.83 -0.80
N THR A 67 8.74 -9.54 -0.57
CA THR A 67 9.73 -9.10 0.43
C THR A 67 9.07 -8.63 1.72
N GLY A 68 7.77 -8.31 1.72
CA GLY A 68 7.09 -7.62 2.81
C GLY A 68 7.45 -6.13 2.90
N SER A 69 8.04 -5.58 1.85
CA SER A 69 8.43 -4.17 1.77
C SER A 69 7.23 -3.28 1.49
N SER A 70 7.30 -2.03 1.96
CA SER A 70 6.25 -1.03 1.75
C SER A 70 6.86 0.31 1.37
N PHE A 71 6.19 0.99 0.44
CA PHE A 71 6.60 2.27 -0.11
C PHE A 71 5.38 3.18 -0.22
N GLN A 72 5.41 4.31 0.49
CA GLN A 72 4.28 5.23 0.58
C GLN A 72 4.67 6.61 0.07
N PHE A 73 3.83 7.18 -0.78
CA PHE A 73 4.06 8.48 -1.37
C PHE A 73 2.77 9.26 -1.60
N ILE A 74 2.88 10.57 -1.52
CA ILE A 74 1.81 11.53 -1.78
C ILE A 74 2.17 12.29 -3.05
N VAL A 75 1.24 12.38 -3.98
CA VAL A 75 1.33 13.18 -5.20
C VAL A 75 0.53 14.46 -5.02
N LEU A 76 1.13 15.58 -5.36
CA LEU A 76 0.50 16.89 -5.45
C LEU A 76 0.97 17.54 -6.75
N HIS A 77 0.06 17.67 -7.73
CA HIS A 77 0.38 18.16 -9.08
C HIS A 77 1.57 17.43 -9.74
N ASP A 78 2.67 18.16 -9.99
CA ASP A 78 3.90 17.70 -10.63
C ASP A 78 4.98 17.25 -9.65
N TYR A 79 4.60 17.12 -8.37
CA TYR A 79 5.48 16.77 -7.26
C TYR A 79 4.98 15.54 -6.52
N ALA A 80 5.90 14.67 -6.11
CA ALA A 80 5.64 13.53 -5.26
C ALA A 80 6.58 13.56 -4.07
N ARG A 81 6.03 13.38 -2.88
CA ARG A 81 6.77 13.23 -1.63
C ARG A 81 6.63 11.82 -1.14
N ILE A 82 7.75 11.17 -0.92
CA ILE A 82 7.80 9.85 -0.31
C ILE A 82 7.76 10.06 1.20
N THR A 83 6.74 9.48 1.84
CA THR A 83 6.50 9.64 3.27
C THR A 83 7.10 8.49 4.06
N ARG A 84 7.14 7.30 3.48
CA ARG A 84 7.65 6.11 4.15
C ARG A 84 8.25 5.10 3.17
N VAL A 85 9.39 4.56 3.56
CA VAL A 85 10.05 3.44 2.90
C VAL A 85 10.35 2.43 3.98
N LEU A 86 9.89 1.21 3.82
CA LEU A 86 10.14 0.12 4.74
C LEU A 86 10.58 -1.09 3.95
N VAL A 87 11.84 -1.46 4.10
CA VAL A 87 12.40 -2.69 3.55
C VAL A 87 12.92 -3.52 4.70
N PRO A 88 12.52 -4.78 4.85
CA PRO A 88 13.08 -5.65 5.87
C PRO A 88 14.59 -5.81 5.67
N LYS A 89 15.39 -5.75 6.73
CA LYS A 89 16.87 -5.83 6.68
C LYS A 89 17.44 -6.96 5.80
N ARG A 90 16.77 -8.12 5.79
CA ARG A 90 17.17 -9.28 4.95
C ARG A 90 17.04 -9.04 3.44
N HIS A 91 16.40 -7.95 3.02
CA HIS A 91 16.15 -7.57 1.63
C HIS A 91 16.70 -6.17 1.28
N GLU A 92 17.32 -5.48 2.24
CA GLU A 92 18.02 -4.21 1.97
C GLU A 92 19.12 -4.45 0.94
N GLY A 93 19.21 -3.56 -0.05
CA GLY A 93 20.20 -3.67 -1.13
C GLY A 93 19.92 -4.75 -2.17
N ALA A 94 18.85 -5.56 -2.02
CA ALA A 94 18.44 -6.56 -3.01
C ALA A 94 17.63 -5.97 -4.19
N GLY A 95 17.44 -4.64 -4.21
CA GLY A 95 16.71 -3.93 -5.25
C GLY A 95 15.20 -3.81 -5.03
N ALA A 96 14.70 -4.17 -3.84
CA ALA A 96 13.28 -4.05 -3.51
C ALA A 96 12.80 -2.58 -3.55
N GLU A 97 13.63 -1.65 -3.05
CA GLU A 97 13.39 -0.22 -3.08
C GLU A 97 13.21 0.30 -4.51
N ARG A 98 14.09 -0.15 -5.42
CA ARG A 98 14.06 0.19 -6.84
C ARG A 98 12.79 -0.32 -7.49
N ASP A 99 12.48 -1.60 -7.31
CA ASP A 99 11.31 -2.20 -7.96
C ASP A 99 10.01 -1.52 -7.48
N MET A 100 9.90 -1.22 -6.18
CA MET A 100 8.76 -0.46 -5.64
C MET A 100 8.68 0.96 -6.20
N PHE A 101 9.81 1.65 -6.35
CA PHE A 101 9.85 2.98 -6.97
C PHE A 101 9.40 2.95 -8.44
N VAL A 102 9.81 1.94 -9.20
CA VAL A 102 9.37 1.76 -10.60
C VAL A 102 7.85 1.54 -10.67
N GLU A 103 7.27 0.77 -9.75
CA GLU A 103 5.82 0.65 -9.68
C GLU A 103 5.13 1.96 -9.28
N ALA A 104 5.73 2.73 -8.37
CA ALA A 104 5.24 4.05 -7.99
C ALA A 104 5.21 5.03 -9.18
N LEU A 105 6.24 5.00 -10.05
CA LEU A 105 6.29 5.83 -11.26
C LEU A 105 5.12 5.58 -12.21
N LYS A 106 4.64 4.33 -12.32
CA LYS A 106 3.50 3.98 -13.18
C LYS A 106 2.19 4.58 -12.66
N ARG A 107 2.12 4.88 -11.37
CA ARG A 107 0.90 5.38 -10.68
C ARG A 107 0.93 6.87 -10.41
N SER A 108 2.10 7.49 -10.42
CA SER A 108 2.27 8.91 -10.11
C SER A 108 1.61 9.85 -11.12
N GLY A 109 1.35 9.39 -12.35
CA GLY A 109 0.77 10.22 -13.42
C GLY A 109 1.78 11.17 -14.06
N GLY A 110 3.05 10.74 -14.18
CA GLY A 110 4.08 11.50 -14.88
C GLY A 110 4.79 12.55 -14.04
N VAL A 111 4.71 12.45 -12.71
CA VAL A 111 5.43 13.32 -11.78
C VAL A 111 6.94 13.28 -12.04
N GLN A 112 7.53 14.46 -12.18
CA GLN A 112 8.97 14.60 -12.44
C GLN A 112 9.76 14.96 -11.19
N ASN A 113 9.15 15.60 -10.20
CA ASN A 113 9.82 16.02 -8.98
C ASN A 113 9.52 15.06 -7.84
N TRP A 114 10.55 14.42 -7.30
CA TRP A 114 10.45 13.42 -6.24
C TRP A 114 11.26 13.84 -5.03
N ALA A 115 10.59 14.04 -3.90
CA ALA A 115 11.25 14.29 -2.63
C ALA A 115 11.24 13.04 -1.76
N TRP A 116 12.42 12.73 -1.24
CA TRP A 116 12.63 11.63 -0.31
C TRP A 116 12.55 12.11 1.14
N PRO A 117 12.11 11.25 2.08
CA PRO A 117 12.23 11.54 3.49
C PRO A 117 13.71 11.61 3.89
N VAL A 118 13.98 12.14 5.07
CA VAL A 118 15.34 12.10 5.64
C VAL A 118 15.78 10.64 5.73
N SER A 119 16.82 10.29 4.97
CA SER A 119 17.29 8.93 4.82
C SER A 119 18.60 8.70 5.56
N THR A 120 18.93 7.43 5.81
CA THR A 120 20.26 7.00 6.23
C THR A 120 21.29 7.24 5.10
N ALA A 121 22.58 7.07 5.39
CA ALA A 121 23.65 7.16 4.39
C ALA A 121 23.44 6.15 3.23
N GLU A 122 23.05 4.92 3.54
CA GLU A 122 22.70 3.88 2.57
C GLU A 122 21.52 4.30 1.69
N GLY A 123 20.53 4.97 2.29
CA GLY A 123 19.42 5.57 1.56
C GLY A 123 19.91 6.63 0.58
N GLN A 124 20.82 7.52 0.99
CA GLN A 124 21.38 8.54 0.10
C GLN A 124 22.13 7.93 -1.09
N GLU A 125 22.94 6.90 -0.87
CA GLU A 125 23.63 6.18 -1.96
C GLU A 125 22.64 5.53 -2.94
N PHE A 126 21.54 4.99 -2.43
CA PHE A 126 20.44 4.50 -3.27
C PHE A 126 19.80 5.63 -4.09
N LEU A 127 19.57 6.81 -3.50
CA LEU A 127 19.02 7.96 -4.22
C LEU A 127 19.94 8.46 -5.33
N VAL A 128 21.25 8.48 -5.08
CA VAL A 128 22.24 8.81 -6.11
C VAL A 128 22.15 7.80 -7.26
N ARG A 129 22.10 6.48 -6.97
CA ARG A 129 21.94 5.45 -8.00
C ARG A 129 20.63 5.62 -8.80
N LEU A 130 19.51 5.89 -8.13
CA LEU A 130 18.24 6.18 -8.80
C LEU A 130 18.32 7.42 -9.70
N SER A 131 19.02 8.46 -9.26
CA SER A 131 19.18 9.69 -10.06
C SER A 131 19.94 9.46 -11.37
N HIS A 132 20.91 8.54 -11.37
CA HIS A 132 21.61 8.13 -12.58
C HIS A 132 20.75 7.22 -13.48
N GLU A 133 19.92 6.36 -12.90
CA GLU A 133 19.04 5.46 -13.66
C GLU A 133 17.86 6.22 -14.31
N PHE A 134 17.35 7.25 -13.65
CA PHE A 134 16.22 8.06 -14.11
C PHE A 134 16.61 9.55 -14.22
N PRO A 135 17.50 9.91 -15.17
CA PRO A 135 18.04 11.27 -15.29
C PRO A 135 16.99 12.34 -15.63
N GLN A 136 15.83 11.92 -16.15
CA GLN A 136 14.69 12.79 -16.43
C GLN A 136 13.93 13.23 -15.17
N LEU A 137 14.14 12.53 -14.04
CA LEU A 137 13.48 12.85 -12.78
C LEU A 137 14.37 13.76 -11.94
N ARG A 138 13.74 14.66 -11.18
CA ARG A 138 14.42 15.51 -10.21
C ARG A 138 14.24 14.93 -8.83
N PHE A 139 15.33 14.49 -8.24
CA PHE A 139 15.35 13.97 -6.88
C PHE A 139 15.80 15.05 -5.89
N VAL A 140 15.05 15.17 -4.80
CA VAL A 140 15.33 16.10 -3.70
C VAL A 140 15.39 15.28 -2.40
N ASP A 141 16.39 15.53 -1.56
CA ASP A 141 16.52 14.88 -0.26
C ASP A 141 15.55 15.46 0.79
N GLY A 142 15.54 14.88 1.99
CA GLY A 142 14.70 15.36 3.09
C GLY A 142 15.02 16.78 3.60
N TYR A 143 16.12 17.39 3.14
CA TYR A 143 16.55 18.75 3.48
C TYR A 143 16.31 19.75 2.34
N GLY A 144 15.80 19.30 1.18
CA GLY A 144 15.60 20.16 0.02
C GLY A 144 16.79 20.23 -0.93
N ASN A 145 17.86 19.47 -0.70
CA ASN A 145 19.01 19.43 -1.60
C ASN A 145 18.72 18.53 -2.79
N ARG A 146 19.13 18.99 -3.98
CA ARG A 146 19.02 18.20 -5.21
C ARG A 146 20.06 17.08 -5.21
N ILE A 147 19.63 15.88 -5.57
CA ILE A 147 20.50 14.69 -5.66
C ILE A 147 20.87 14.45 -7.13
N GLY A 148 22.14 14.12 -7.41
CA GLY A 148 22.57 13.63 -8.71
C GLY A 148 22.83 14.67 -9.80
N TRP A 149 23.08 15.93 -9.43
CA TRP A 149 23.56 16.96 -10.37
C TRP A 149 24.99 17.37 -10.03
N GLN A 150 25.94 16.82 -10.78
CA GLN A 150 27.25 17.39 -11.07
C GLN A 150 27.39 17.54 -12.58
#